data_AF-A0A0V0HYT3-F1
#
_entry.id   AF-A0A0V0HYT3-F1
#
_cell.length_a   1.000
_cell.length_b   1.000
_cell.length_c   1.000
_cell.angle_alpha   90.00
_cell.angle_beta   90.00
_cell.angle_gamma   90.00
#
_symmetry.space_group_name_H-M   'P 1'
#
loop_
_entity.id
_entity.type
_entity.pdbx_description
1 polymer ?
#
loop_
_entity_poly.entity_id
_entity_poly.type
_entity_poly.pdbx_seq_one_letter_code
_entity_poly.pdbx_strand_id
1 'polypeptide(L)'
;MLLETKSRSKEIWNGVAEECEKKLSNWKSQYLSLGGRVVLINAVLDTMPTYMMSLFPIPVNVIDRIDALRRNFLWEGNSDKTKIHLVKWDDLLLSKKEGGLGIKNLRIQNQSL
;
A
#
# COMPACT_ATOMS: atom_id res chain seq x y z
N MET A 1 16.04 -17.86 19.95
CA MET A 1 15.45 -18.41 18.71
C MET A 1 14.22 -17.64 18.21
N LEU A 2 13.22 -17.29 19.04
CA LEU A 2 12.05 -16.49 18.58
C LEU A 2 12.32 -15.00 18.30
N LEU A 3 13.38 -14.42 18.86
CA LEU A 3 13.75 -13.02 18.63
C LEU A 3 14.41 -12.80 17.26
N GLU A 4 15.20 -13.76 16.79
CA GLU A 4 15.84 -13.71 15.46
C GLU A 4 14.82 -13.77 14.33
N THR A 5 13.78 -14.61 14.46
CA THR A 5 12.73 -14.73 13.44
C THR A 5 11.89 -13.46 13.34
N LYS A 6 11.62 -12.79 14.46
CA LYS A 6 10.89 -11.51 14.51
C LYS A 6 11.70 -10.35 13.91
N SER A 7 13.02 -10.30 14.16
CA SER A 7 13.91 -9.30 13.55
C SER A 7 14.01 -9.49 12.03
N ARG A 8 14.21 -10.74 11.59
CA ARG A 8 14.33 -11.08 10.16
C ARG A 8 13.03 -10.81 9.40
N SER A 9 11.86 -11.10 9.99
CA SER A 9 10.56 -10.76 9.40
C SER A 9 10.40 -9.25 9.20
N LYS A 10 10.81 -8.43 10.18
CA LYS A 10 10.77 -6.97 10.06
C LYS A 10 11.69 -6.45 8.95
N GLU A 11 12.89 -7.02 8.81
CA GLU A 11 13.83 -6.68 7.73
C GLU A 11 13.27 -7.04 6.35
N ILE A 12 12.67 -8.22 6.20
CA ILE A 12 12.00 -8.64 4.96
C ILE A 12 10.92 -7.63 4.57
N TRP A 13 10.05 -7.28 5.53
CA TRP A 13 8.95 -6.35 5.30
C TRP A 13 9.41 -4.91 5.03
N ASN A 14 10.53 -4.49 5.63
CA ASN A 14 11.17 -3.22 5.27
C ASN A 14 11.62 -3.22 3.80
N GLY A 15 12.25 -4.31 3.34
CA GLY A 15 12.64 -4.46 1.93
C GLY A 15 11.44 -4.39 0.97
N VAL A 16 10.30 -4.97 1.34
CA VAL A 16 9.05 -4.86 0.55
C VAL A 16 8.54 -3.43 0.49
N ALA A 17 8.55 -2.71 1.62
CA ALA A 17 8.14 -1.31 1.67
C ALA A 17 9.06 -0.40 0.84
N GLU A 18 10.38 -0.64 0.90
CA GLU A 18 11.37 0.08 0.09
C GLU A 18 11.20 -0.19 -1.41
N GLU A 19 10.87 -1.42 -1.81
CA GLU A 19 10.56 -1.73 -3.20
C GLU A 19 9.27 -1.04 -3.66
N CYS A 20 8.25 -0.95 -2.81
CA CYS A 20 7.05 -0.16 -3.07
C CYS A 20 7.40 1.33 -3.29
N GLU A 21 8.24 1.91 -2.44
CA GLU A 21 8.73 3.30 -2.57
C GLU A 21 9.47 3.51 -3.90
N LYS A 22 10.37 2.59 -4.28
CA LYS A 22 11.09 2.65 -5.55
C LYS A 22 10.16 2.55 -6.76
N LYS A 23 9.11 1.73 -6.72
CA LYS A 23 8.12 1.66 -7.81
C LYS A 23 7.36 2.98 -7.92
N LEU A 24 6.94 3.53 -6.80
CA LEU A 24 6.22 4.80 -6.73
C LEU A 24 7.04 5.97 -7.26
N SER A 25 8.33 6.07 -6.89
CA SER A 25 9.22 7.13 -7.37
C SER A 25 9.45 7.08 -8.87
N ASN A 26 9.46 5.87 -9.46
CA ASN A 26 9.61 5.67 -10.89
C ASN A 26 8.33 5.98 -11.67
N TRP A 27 7.17 5.98 -11.02
CA TRP A 27 5.92 6.28 -11.68
C TRP A 27 5.71 7.78 -11.81
N LYS A 28 5.61 8.25 -13.06
CA LYS A 28 5.27 9.65 -13.36
C LYS A 28 3.78 9.90 -13.12
N SER A 29 3.36 9.86 -11.85
CA SER A 29 1.96 10.02 -11.43
C SER A 29 1.33 11.34 -11.85
N GLN A 30 2.13 12.36 -12.18
CA GLN A 30 1.69 13.59 -12.81
C GLN A 30 0.96 13.39 -14.15
N TYR A 31 1.25 12.31 -14.89
CA TYR A 31 0.58 11.98 -16.15
C TYR A 31 -0.55 10.95 -15.98
N LEU A 32 -0.83 10.52 -14.75
CA LEU A 32 -1.85 9.52 -14.47
C LEU A 32 -3.11 10.19 -13.92
N SER A 33 -4.25 9.80 -14.49
CA SER A 33 -5.56 10.11 -13.90
C SER A 33 -5.71 9.43 -12.54
N LEU A 34 -6.64 9.91 -11.71
CA LEU A 34 -6.95 9.31 -10.42
C LEU A 34 -7.30 7.82 -10.57
N GLY A 35 -8.12 7.47 -11.57
CA GLY A 35 -8.45 6.08 -11.89
C GLY A 35 -7.23 5.24 -12.28
N GLY A 36 -6.32 5.79 -13.09
CA GLY A 36 -5.05 5.11 -13.43
C GLY A 36 -4.17 4.84 -12.21
N ARG A 37 -4.13 5.77 -11.26
CA ARG A 37 -3.40 5.59 -10.00
C ARG A 37 -4.00 4.45 -9.16
N VAL A 38 -5.34 4.38 -9.05
CA VAL A 38 -6.02 3.26 -8.37
C VAL A 38 -5.69 1.93 -9.02
N VAL A 39 -5.68 1.86 -10.36
CA VAL A 39 -5.31 0.62 -11.06
C VAL A 39 -3.89 0.20 -10.72
N LEU A 40 -2.92 1.12 -10.69
CA LEU A 40 -1.53 0.79 -10.35
C LEU A 40 -1.35 0.38 -8.90
N ILE A 41 -2.08 1.02 -7.96
CA ILE A 41 -2.11 0.59 -6.55
C ILE A 41 -2.54 -0.88 -6.49
N ASN A 42 -3.66 -1.21 -7.12
CA ASN A 42 -4.22 -2.56 -7.06
C ASN A 42 -3.40 -3.61 -7.82
N ALA A 43 -2.80 -3.24 -8.95
CA ALA A 43 -2.06 -4.16 -9.79
C ALA A 43 -0.66 -4.48 -9.25
N VAL A 44 -0.01 -3.54 -8.57
CA VAL A 44 1.40 -3.66 -8.17
C VAL A 44 1.58 -3.51 -6.67
N LEU A 45 1.08 -2.43 -6.05
CA LEU A 45 1.31 -2.19 -4.62
C LEU A 45 0.52 -3.14 -3.73
N ASP A 46 -0.59 -3.70 -4.21
CA ASP A 46 -1.35 -4.74 -3.51
C ASP A 46 -0.75 -6.13 -3.73
N THR A 47 -0.24 -6.43 -4.92
CA THR A 47 0.25 -7.78 -5.26
C THR A 47 1.57 -8.11 -4.59
N MET A 48 2.49 -7.13 -4.48
CA MET A 48 3.78 -7.28 -3.79
C MET A 48 3.65 -7.76 -2.33
N PRO A 49 2.93 -7.05 -1.43
CA PRO A 49 2.74 -7.52 -0.07
C PRO A 49 1.87 -8.78 -0.02
N THR A 50 0.92 -8.99 -0.94
CA THR A 50 0.09 -10.21 -0.95
C THR A 50 0.93 -11.48 -1.03
N TYR A 51 1.94 -11.51 -1.91
CA TYR A 51 2.81 -12.68 -2.06
C TYR A 51 3.65 -12.95 -0.79
N MET A 52 4.09 -11.89 -0.12
CA MET A 52 4.86 -12.02 1.13
C MET A 52 3.98 -12.37 2.33
N MET A 53 2.73 -11.90 2.35
CA MET A 53 1.75 -12.19 3.41
C MET A 53 1.43 -13.69 3.51
N SER A 54 1.46 -14.45 2.40
CA SER A 54 1.26 -15.91 2.45
C SER A 54 2.43 -16.67 3.09
N LEU A 55 3.58 -16.02 3.33
CA LEU A 55 4.76 -16.64 3.94
C LEU A 55 4.95 -16.21 5.38
N PHE A 56 4.72 -14.92 5.66
CA PHE A 56 4.89 -14.34 6.99
C PHE A 56 3.83 -13.27 7.24
N PRO A 57 3.30 -13.15 8.47
CA PRO A 57 2.38 -12.06 8.79
C PRO A 57 3.10 -10.71 8.69
N ILE A 58 2.39 -9.70 8.18
CA ILE A 58 2.90 -8.33 8.10
C ILE A 58 2.75 -7.61 9.45
N PRO A 59 3.82 -6.98 9.97
CA PRO A 59 3.73 -6.13 11.15
C PRO A 59 2.87 -4.89 10.90
N VAL A 60 2.07 -4.49 11.89
CA VAL A 60 1.13 -3.34 11.78
C VAL A 60 1.83 -2.05 11.34
N ASN A 61 3.02 -1.78 11.85
CA ASN A 61 3.79 -0.58 11.49
C ASN A 61 4.19 -0.55 10.00
N VAL A 62 4.34 -1.72 9.37
CA VAL A 62 4.66 -1.81 7.94
C VAL A 62 3.38 -1.62 7.12
N ILE A 63 2.25 -2.16 7.58
CA ILE A 63 0.94 -1.88 6.98
C ILE A 63 0.71 -0.37 6.91
N ASP A 64 0.89 0.33 8.04
CA ASP A 64 0.68 1.77 8.13
C ASP A 64 1.60 2.56 7.19
N ARG A 65 2.86 2.12 7.05
CA ARG A 65 3.81 2.70 6.09
C ARG A 65 3.34 2.49 4.64
N ILE A 66 2.94 1.27 4.28
CA ILE A 66 2.47 0.95 2.92
C ILE A 66 1.17 1.71 2.59
N ASP A 67 0.24 1.82 3.54
CA ASP A 67 -0.99 2.59 3.37
C ASP A 67 -0.72 4.08 3.21
N ALA A 68 0.27 4.63 3.92
CA ALA A 68 0.72 6.01 3.71
C ALA A 68 1.26 6.22 2.27
N LEU A 69 2.09 5.30 1.78
CA LEU A 69 2.63 5.37 0.43
C LEU A 69 1.53 5.35 -0.64
N ARG A 70 0.55 4.45 -0.51
CA ARG A 70 -0.59 4.34 -1.43
C ARG A 70 -1.46 5.59 -1.40
N ARG A 71 -1.74 6.11 -0.20
CA ARG A 71 -2.52 7.33 0.00
C ARG A 71 -1.83 8.55 -0.62
N ASN A 72 -0.53 8.72 -0.37
CA ASN A 72 0.24 9.83 -0.92
C ASN A 72 0.29 9.73 -2.45
N PHE A 73 0.51 8.53 -3.00
CA PHE A 73 0.50 8.33 -4.45
C PHE A 73 -0.86 8.65 -5.08
N LEU A 74 -1.96 8.25 -4.43
CA LEU A 74 -3.31 8.52 -4.92
C LEU A 74 -3.58 10.02 -4.99
N TRP A 75 -3.34 10.74 -3.88
CA TRP A 75 -3.74 12.14 -3.73
C TRP A 75 -2.70 13.12 -4.23
N GLU A 76 -1.44 12.99 -3.81
CA GLU A 76 -0.40 13.99 -4.07
C GLU A 76 0.20 13.80 -5.46
N GLY A 77 0.41 12.55 -5.87
CA GLY A 77 1.23 12.27 -7.06
C GLY A 77 2.66 12.83 -6.91
N ASN A 78 3.36 13.07 -8.01
CA ASN A 78 4.77 13.48 -8.04
C ASN A 78 4.94 15.01 -8.00
N SER A 79 3.96 15.71 -7.45
CA SER A 79 4.00 17.17 -7.32
C SER A 79 4.37 17.55 -5.90
N ASP A 80 5.34 18.46 -5.73
CA ASP A 80 5.79 19.02 -4.44
C ASP A 80 4.72 19.80 -3.65
N LYS A 81 3.46 19.73 -4.07
CA LYS A 81 2.32 20.36 -3.41
C LYS A 81 1.49 19.28 -2.75
N THR A 82 1.40 19.33 -1.42
CA THR A 82 0.45 18.58 -0.62
C THR A 82 -0.97 18.88 -1.11
N LYS A 83 -1.62 17.86 -1.68
CA LYS A 83 -3.03 17.96 -2.09
C LYS A 83 -3.91 17.47 -0.95
N ILE A 84 -5.05 18.15 -0.75
CA ILE A 84 -6.01 17.79 0.29
C ILE A 84 -6.52 16.37 0.04
N HIS A 85 -6.43 15.50 1.04
CA HIS A 85 -7.07 14.19 1.03
C HIS A 85 -8.58 14.38 1.15
N LEU A 86 -9.30 14.20 0.04
CA LEU A 86 -10.74 14.52 -0.03
C LEU A 86 -11.62 13.49 0.68
N VAL A 87 -11.14 12.26 0.85
CA VAL A 87 -11.90 11.13 1.38
C VAL A 87 -11.03 10.38 2.40
N LYS A 88 -11.65 9.88 3.47
CA LYS A 88 -10.95 9.07 4.48
C LYS A 88 -10.38 7.81 3.82
N TRP A 89 -9.19 7.40 4.25
CA TRP A 89 -8.52 6.23 3.68
C TRP A 89 -9.38 4.97 3.78
N ASP A 90 -10.01 4.74 4.93
CA ASP A 90 -10.83 3.54 5.18
C ASP A 90 -12.03 3.44 4.22
N ASP A 91 -12.64 4.57 3.86
CA ASP A 91 -13.77 4.60 2.90
C ASP A 91 -13.31 4.20 1.49
N LEU A 92 -12.05 4.49 1.13
CA LEU A 92 -11.47 4.12 -0.18
C LEU A 92 -11.19 2.62 -0.28
N LEU A 93 -10.94 1.96 0.85
CA LEU A 93 -10.66 0.52 0.94
C LEU A 93 -11.94 -0.33 0.78
N LEU A 94 -13.12 0.28 0.89
CA LEU A 94 -14.39 -0.40 0.66
C LEU A 94 -14.50 -0.90 -0.79
N SER A 95 -15.33 -1.91 -1.00
CA SER A 95 -15.58 -2.40 -2.35
C SER A 95 -16.26 -1.33 -3.21
N LYS A 96 -16.14 -1.43 -4.54
CA LYS A 96 -16.84 -0.52 -5.46
C LYS A 96 -18.36 -0.57 -5.30
N LYS A 97 -18.91 -1.70 -4.84
CA LYS A 97 -20.35 -1.86 -4.56
C LYS A 97 -20.78 -1.06 -3.33
N GLU A 98 -19.87 -0.84 -2.38
CA GLU A 98 -20.08 -0.11 -1.14
C GLU A 98 -19.68 1.38 -1.26
N GLY A 99 -19.33 1.84 -2.47
CA GLY A 99 -18.95 3.24 -2.73
C GLY A 99 -17.46 3.55 -2.57
N GLY A 100 -16.63 2.54 -2.26
CA GLY A 100 -15.18 2.69 -2.22
C GLY A 100 -14.49 2.57 -3.58
N LEU A 101 -13.16 2.61 -3.59
CA LEU A 101 -12.36 2.49 -4.82
C LEU A 101 -11.96 1.04 -5.13
N GLY A 102 -12.23 0.10 -4.21
CA GLY A 102 -11.81 -1.29 -4.32
C GLY A 102 -10.30 -1.47 -4.16
N ILE A 103 -9.66 -0.62 -3.36
CA ILE A 103 -8.27 -0.82 -2.91
C ILE A 103 -8.28 -1.87 -1.81
N LYS A 104 -7.35 -2.82 -1.81
CA LYS A 104 -7.37 -3.89 -0.79
C LYS A 104 -7.02 -3.36 0.59
N ASN A 105 -7.78 -3.79 1.58
CA ASN A 105 -7.47 -3.56 2.99
C ASN A 105 -6.41 -4.57 3.47
N LEU A 106 -5.18 -4.10 3.65
CA LEU A 106 -4.05 -4.93 4.08
C LEU A 106 -4.22 -5.52 5.49
N ARG A 107 -4.92 -4.82 6.40
CA ARG A 107 -5.16 -5.32 7.75
C ARG A 107 -6.07 -6.55 7.73
N ILE A 108 -7.17 -6.46 6.98
CA ILE A 108 -8.09 -7.59 6.79
C ILE A 108 -7.37 -8.73 6.06
N GLN A 109 -6.60 -8.39 5.02
CA GLN A 109 -5.89 -9.39 4.22
C GLN A 109 -4.84 -10.16 5.04
N ASN A 110 -4.11 -9.49 5.93
CA ASN A 110 -3.12 -10.10 6.82
C ASN A 110 -3.73 -11.02 7.89
N GLN A 111 -5.01 -10.85 8.22
CA GLN A 111 -5.72 -11.72 9.17
C GLN A 111 -6.35 -12.94 8.49
N SER A 112 -6.52 -12.90 7.17
CA SER A 112 -7.30 -13.89 6.41
C SER A 112 -6.43 -14.86 5.61
N LEU A 113 -5.13 -14.57 5.47
CA LEU A 113 -4.13 -15.39 4.79
C LEU A 113 -3.16 -15.98 5.81
#